data_AF-A0A8X7NVM1-F1
#
_entry.id   AF-A0A8X7NVM1-F1
#
_cell.length_a   1.000
_cell.length_b   1.000
_cell.length_c   1.000
_cell.angle_alpha   90.00
_cell.angle_beta   90.00
_cell.angle_gamma   90.00
#
_symmetry.space_group_name_H-M   'P 1'
#
loop_
_entity.id
_entity.type
_entity.pdbx_description
1 polymer ?
#
loop_
_entity_poly.entity_id
_entity_poly.type
_entity_poly.pdbx_seq_one_letter_code
_entity_poly.pdbx_strand_id
1 'polypeptide(L)'
;MEVFGKSPMVTSANVIYLSAILGRDSDESHNCDCKCENENVCGNMYRCKLTGLTHVCDYNCNQRILYDNHTSLCRASGRVFPLSPAEEQAVRGVRRKLDSSESVPSSEGCSFKRRRHGSSPFERSFTAVSPICSPAGDGMELS
;
A
#
# COMPACT_ATOMS: atom_id res chain seq x y z
N MET A 1 -1.15 -24.62 32.51
CA MET A 1 -1.32 -23.17 32.68
C MET A 1 -1.23 -22.54 31.30
N GLU A 2 -2.37 -22.28 30.67
CA GLU A 2 -2.40 -21.60 29.38
C GLU A 2 -2.19 -20.11 29.64
N VAL A 3 -1.02 -19.61 29.25
CA VAL A 3 -0.62 -18.22 29.42
C VAL A 3 -1.44 -17.43 28.42
N PHE A 4 -2.56 -16.85 28.88
CA PHE A 4 -3.30 -15.83 28.14
C PHE A 4 -2.36 -14.64 27.93
N GLY A 5 -1.70 -14.65 26.78
CA GLY A 5 -0.91 -13.53 26.29
C GLY A 5 -1.84 -12.33 26.19
N LYS A 6 -1.74 -11.43 27.18
CA LYS A 6 -2.35 -10.11 27.12
C LYS A 6 -1.77 -9.43 25.88
N SER A 7 -2.54 -9.45 24.79
CA SER A 7 -2.20 -8.76 23.55
C SER A 7 -1.96 -7.29 23.87
N PRO A 8 -0.86 -6.67 23.39
CA PRO A 8 -0.64 -5.26 23.60
C PRO A 8 -1.82 -4.48 22.99
N MET A 9 -2.49 -3.67 23.81
CA MET A 9 -3.56 -2.76 23.35
C MET A 9 -2.93 -1.71 22.45
N VAL A 10 -3.12 -1.85 21.14
CA VAL A 10 -2.85 -0.77 20.17
C VAL A 10 -4.10 0.11 20.10
N THR A 11 -3.97 1.32 20.63
CA THR A 11 -4.99 2.37 20.61
C THR A 11 -5.31 2.75 19.15
N SER A 12 -6.60 2.91 18.85
CA SER A 12 -7.23 2.84 17.52
C SER A 12 -6.81 3.89 16.47
N ALA A 13 -5.86 4.78 16.72
CA ALA A 13 -5.52 5.85 15.78
C ALA A 13 -4.56 5.42 14.64
N ASN A 14 -3.77 4.37 14.85
CA ASN A 14 -2.68 3.96 13.92
C ASN A 14 -2.79 2.51 13.47
N VAL A 15 -4.00 1.99 13.28
CA VAL A 15 -4.22 0.59 12.90
C VAL A 15 -4.40 0.50 11.39
N ILE A 16 -3.48 -0.21 10.72
CA ILE A 16 -3.56 -0.44 9.27
C ILE A 16 -4.10 -1.85 9.03
N TYR A 17 -5.32 -1.93 8.49
CA TYR A 17 -5.93 -3.20 8.10
C TYR A 17 -5.29 -3.74 6.84
N LEU A 18 -5.03 -5.05 6.83
CA LEU A 18 -4.47 -5.71 5.65
C LEU A 18 -5.48 -5.74 4.49
N SER A 19 -6.78 -5.83 4.80
CA SER A 19 -7.87 -5.70 3.82
C SER A 19 -7.82 -4.37 3.07
N ALA A 20 -7.58 -3.26 3.77
CA ALA A 20 -7.47 -1.93 3.16
C ALA A 20 -6.30 -1.83 2.18
N ILE A 21 -5.14 -2.41 2.52
CA ILE A 21 -3.95 -2.43 1.64
C ILE A 21 -4.21 -3.29 0.40
N LEU A 22 -4.90 -4.42 0.59
CA LEU A 22 -5.20 -5.37 -0.48
C LEU A 22 -6.44 -4.97 -1.31
N GLY A 23 -7.11 -3.87 -0.98
CA GLY A 23 -8.33 -3.42 -1.66
C GLY A 23 -9.53 -4.36 -1.47
N ARG A 24 -9.59 -5.06 -0.33
CA ARG A 24 -10.65 -6.01 0.04
C ARG A 24 -11.57 -5.46 1.12
N ASP A 25 -11.61 -4.15 1.30
CA ASP A 25 -12.46 -3.54 2.31
C ASP A 25 -13.93 -3.86 2.03
N SER A 26 -14.65 -4.22 3.08
CA SER A 26 -16.08 -4.54 3.01
C SER A 26 -16.79 -3.49 3.85
N ASP A 27 -17.54 -2.60 3.19
CA ASP A 27 -18.10 -1.39 3.78
C ASP A 27 -19.07 -1.63 4.96
N GLU A 28 -19.52 -2.86 5.18
CA GLU A 28 -20.58 -3.17 6.15
C GLU A 28 -20.15 -4.18 7.23
N SER A 29 -18.85 -4.49 7.35
CA SER A 29 -18.38 -5.45 8.34
C SER A 29 -17.86 -4.78 9.63
N HIS A 30 -18.29 -5.32 10.78
CA HIS A 30 -17.77 -4.88 12.08
C HIS A 30 -16.27 -5.17 12.19
N ASN A 31 -15.50 -4.12 12.47
CA ASN A 31 -14.08 -4.21 12.80
C ASN A 31 -13.92 -4.36 14.32
N CYS A 32 -13.49 -5.54 14.77
CA CYS A 32 -13.27 -5.82 16.18
C CYS A 32 -12.15 -4.93 16.71
N ASP A 33 -12.42 -4.31 17.85
CA ASP A 33 -11.46 -3.47 18.55
C ASP A 33 -11.19 -3.96 19.96
N CYS A 34 -10.37 -3.21 20.70
CA CYS A 34 -10.04 -3.54 22.08
C CYS A 34 -11.23 -3.42 23.04
N LYS A 35 -12.36 -2.87 22.61
CA LYS A 35 -13.59 -2.82 23.39
C LYS A 35 -14.44 -4.07 23.18
N CYS A 36 -14.18 -4.83 22.11
CA CYS A 36 -14.90 -6.05 21.81
C CYS A 36 -14.49 -7.17 22.76
N GLU A 37 -15.50 -7.88 23.28
CA GLU A 37 -15.30 -9.14 23.98
C GLU A 37 -15.51 -10.28 22.98
N ASN A 38 -14.43 -10.98 22.64
CA ASN A 38 -14.44 -12.05 21.64
C ASN A 38 -14.30 -13.41 22.31
N GLU A 39 -15.27 -14.30 22.09
CA GLU A 39 -15.26 -15.67 22.60
C GLU A 39 -14.84 -16.66 21.51
N ASN A 40 -14.01 -17.65 21.84
CA ASN A 40 -13.74 -18.76 20.92
C ASN A 40 -14.95 -19.71 20.93
N VAL A 41 -15.53 -19.95 19.76
CA VAL A 41 -16.65 -20.88 19.61
C VAL A 41 -16.11 -22.29 19.36
N CYS A 42 -15.27 -22.43 18.34
CA CYS A 42 -14.58 -23.68 18.01
C CYS A 42 -13.40 -23.43 17.07
N GLY A 43 -12.28 -24.11 17.26
CA GLY A 43 -11.14 -24.06 16.34
C GLY A 43 -10.61 -22.64 16.08
N ASN A 44 -10.76 -22.15 14.85
CA ASN A 44 -10.42 -20.79 14.43
C ASN A 44 -11.63 -19.83 14.39
N MET A 45 -12.80 -20.25 14.86
CA MET A 45 -14.02 -19.45 14.89
C MET A 45 -14.15 -18.68 16.21
N TYR A 46 -14.36 -17.37 16.11
CA TYR A 46 -14.52 -16.46 17.24
C TYR A 46 -15.79 -15.64 17.07
N ARG A 47 -16.54 -15.41 18.14
CA ARG A 47 -17.75 -14.57 18.13
C ARG A 47 -17.53 -13.31 18.94
N CYS A 48 -17.80 -12.15 18.34
CA CYS A 48 -17.83 -10.90 19.08
C CYS A 48 -19.15 -10.83 19.86
N LYS A 49 -19.09 -10.73 21.19
CA LYS A 49 -20.29 -10.63 22.04
C LYS A 49 -21.02 -9.30 21.88
N LEU A 50 -20.31 -8.22 21.54
CA LEU A 50 -20.92 -6.90 21.36
C LEU A 50 -21.83 -6.83 20.13
N THR A 51 -21.39 -7.40 19.01
CA THR A 51 -22.13 -7.33 17.73
C THR A 51 -22.82 -8.64 17.38
N GLY A 52 -22.50 -9.73 18.06
CA GLY A 52 -22.94 -11.09 17.74
C GLY A 52 -22.28 -11.68 16.50
N LEU A 53 -21.40 -10.95 15.81
CA LEU A 53 -20.78 -11.38 14.55
C LEU A 53 -19.71 -12.44 14.79
N THR A 54 -19.66 -13.41 13.88
CA THR A 54 -18.73 -14.53 13.93
C THR A 54 -17.62 -14.32 12.91
N HIS A 55 -16.38 -14.47 13.36
CA HIS A 55 -15.15 -14.31 12.61
C HIS A 55 -14.46 -15.66 12.46
N VAL A 56 -14.16 -16.05 11.23
CA VAL A 56 -13.23 -17.15 10.95
C VAL A 56 -11.83 -16.57 10.88
N CYS A 57 -11.01 -16.88 11.88
CA CYS A 57 -9.69 -16.28 12.09
C CYS A 57 -8.59 -17.14 11.44
N ASP A 58 -8.49 -17.06 10.12
CA ASP A 58 -7.45 -17.66 9.30
C ASP A 58 -6.63 -16.60 8.53
N TYR A 59 -5.86 -17.03 7.53
CA TYR A 59 -5.09 -16.14 6.65
C TYR A 59 -5.96 -15.19 5.82
N ASN A 60 -7.25 -15.48 5.61
CA ASN A 60 -8.15 -14.61 4.84
C ASN A 60 -8.99 -13.69 5.73
N CYS A 61 -8.80 -13.75 7.05
CA CYS A 61 -9.55 -12.93 8.00
C CYS A 61 -9.34 -11.43 7.73
N ASN A 62 -10.43 -10.70 7.50
CA ASN A 62 -10.44 -9.24 7.29
C ASN A 62 -10.10 -8.44 8.56
N GLN A 63 -10.20 -9.05 9.75
CA GLN A 63 -9.79 -8.45 11.01
C GLN A 63 -8.27 -8.46 11.24
N ARG A 64 -7.48 -8.86 10.23
CA ARG A 64 -6.00 -8.86 10.27
C ARG A 64 -5.47 -7.45 10.08
N ILE A 65 -4.66 -7.02 11.04
CA ILE A 65 -3.95 -5.73 11.03
C ILE A 65 -2.45 -5.98 10.93
N LEU A 66 -1.72 -5.03 10.35
CA LEU A 66 -0.26 -5.08 10.40
C LEU A 66 0.22 -4.95 11.84
N TYR A 67 1.10 -5.86 12.24
CA TYR A 67 1.68 -5.88 13.59
C TYR A 67 3.18 -5.61 13.56
N ASP A 68 3.90 -6.29 12.68
CA ASP A 68 5.33 -6.09 12.45
C ASP A 68 5.64 -6.12 10.94
N ASN A 69 6.93 -6.08 10.59
CA ASN A 69 7.42 -6.04 9.24
C ASN A 69 6.99 -7.23 8.39
N HIS A 70 6.85 -8.40 9.04
CA HIS A 70 6.61 -9.71 8.43
C HIS A 70 5.38 -10.42 9.01
N THR A 71 4.64 -9.79 9.91
CA THR A 71 3.52 -10.42 10.59
C THR A 71 2.29 -9.51 10.68
N SER A 72 1.13 -10.14 10.73
CA SER A 72 -0.15 -9.51 11.02
C SER A 72 -0.84 -10.17 12.20
N LEU A 73 -1.69 -9.41 12.88
CA LEU A 73 -2.44 -9.83 14.05
C LEU A 73 -3.94 -9.82 13.72
N CYS A 74 -4.66 -10.89 13.99
CA CYS A 74 -6.12 -10.87 13.95
C CYS A 74 -6.68 -10.26 15.23
N ARG A 75 -7.42 -9.15 15.14
CA ARG A 75 -7.97 -8.48 16.33
C ARG A 75 -9.05 -9.30 17.04
N ALA A 76 -9.75 -10.17 16.32
CA ALA A 76 -10.82 -10.99 16.89
C ALA A 76 -10.30 -12.18 17.70
N SER A 77 -9.17 -12.79 17.29
CA SER A 77 -8.60 -13.98 17.95
C SER A 77 -7.31 -13.73 18.71
N GLY A 78 -6.65 -12.60 18.48
CA GLY A 78 -5.30 -12.31 18.98
C GLY A 78 -4.19 -13.15 18.34
N ARG A 79 -4.50 -13.94 17.29
CA ARG A 79 -3.49 -14.79 16.62
C ARG A 79 -2.62 -13.97 15.68
N VAL A 80 -1.33 -14.29 15.68
CA VAL A 80 -0.33 -13.71 14.77
C VAL A 80 -0.15 -14.64 13.57
N PHE A 81 -0.11 -14.06 12.38
CA PHE A 81 0.06 -14.75 11.10
C PHE A 81 1.29 -14.17 10.38
N PRO A 82 2.17 -15.01 9.81
CA PRO A 82 3.17 -14.51 8.88
C PRO A 82 2.50 -13.87 7.67
N LEU A 83 3.10 -12.82 7.13
CA LEU A 83 2.69 -12.24 5.86
C LEU A 83 3.13 -13.16 4.72
N SER A 84 2.24 -13.37 3.75
CA SER A 84 2.61 -14.01 2.49
C SER A 84 3.51 -13.07 1.66
N PRO A 85 4.30 -13.59 0.70
CA PRO A 85 5.15 -12.75 -0.15
C PRO A 85 4.39 -11.63 -0.87
N ALA A 86 3.15 -11.90 -1.29
CA ALA A 86 2.28 -10.91 -1.92
C ALA A 86 1.82 -9.81 -0.94
N GLU A 87 1.48 -10.19 0.30
CA GLU A 87 1.14 -9.25 1.36
C GLU A 87 2.35 -8.38 1.72
N GLU A 88 3.54 -8.96 1.89
CA GLU A 88 4.77 -8.20 2.16
C GLU A 88 5.06 -7.17 1.07
N GLN A 89 4.91 -7.55 -0.20
CA GLN A 89 5.14 -6.64 -1.32
C GLN A 89 4.13 -5.46 -1.31
N ALA A 90 2.85 -5.74 -1.04
CA ALA A 90 1.83 -4.71 -0.94
C ALA A 90 2.10 -3.74 0.21
N VAL A 91 2.54 -4.27 1.36
CA VAL A 91 2.84 -3.48 2.57
C VAL A 91 4.10 -2.61 2.39
N ARG A 92 5.12 -3.09 1.67
CA ARG A 92 6.31 -2.29 1.31
C ARG A 92 5.95 -1.01 0.54
N GLY A 93 4.88 -1.05 -0.27
CA GLY A 93 4.36 0.12 -0.98
C GLY A 93 3.76 1.17 -0.05
N VAL A 94 3.07 0.72 1.00
CA VAL A 94 2.40 1.59 1.99
C VAL A 94 3.42 2.29 2.89
N ARG A 95 4.45 1.57 3.36
CA ARG A 95 5.49 2.13 4.25
C ARG A 95 6.23 3.33 3.64
N ARG A 96 6.52 3.29 2.34
CA ARG A 96 7.17 4.41 1.62
C ARG A 96 6.32 5.68 1.59
N LYS A 97 4.99 5.56 1.66
CA LYS A 97 4.10 6.73 1.71
C LYS A 97 4.04 7.36 3.10
N LEU A 98 4.07 6.55 4.17
CA LEU A 98 4.02 7.04 5.55
C LEU A 98 5.32 7.77 5.96
N ASP A 99 6.46 7.25 5.51
CA ASP A 99 7.78 7.87 5.78
C ASP A 99 7.93 9.25 5.11
N SER A 100 7.28 9.44 3.95
CA SER A 100 7.25 10.76 3.28
C SER A 100 6.28 11.76 3.92
N SER A 101 5.33 11.32 4.76
CA SER A 101 4.35 12.21 5.41
C SER A 101 4.79 12.70 6.79
N GLU A 102 5.77 12.07 7.44
CA GLU A 102 6.23 12.45 8.78
C GLU A 102 7.40 13.46 8.76
N SER A 103 7.97 13.79 7.59
CA SER A 103 9.21 14.58 7.50
C SER A 103 9.12 15.88 6.70
N VAL A 104 7.93 16.48 6.49
CA VAL A 104 7.85 17.75 5.74
C VAL A 104 6.75 18.67 6.32
N PRO A 105 7.07 19.92 6.76
CA PRO A 105 6.03 20.90 6.95
C PRO A 105 5.51 21.32 5.56
N SER A 106 4.19 21.35 5.43
CA SER A 106 3.39 21.83 4.30
C SER A 106 4.14 22.69 3.28
N SER A 107 4.37 22.14 2.09
CA SER A 107 4.54 22.95 0.89
C SER A 107 3.66 22.39 -0.21
N GLU A 108 2.58 23.13 -0.43
CA GLU A 108 1.69 23.27 -1.57
C GLU A 108 1.65 22.17 -2.65
N GLY A 109 0.42 21.74 -2.94
CA GLY A 109 0.04 20.66 -3.85
C GLY A 109 0.83 20.56 -5.15
N CYS A 110 1.41 19.38 -5.38
CA CYS A 110 1.95 19.01 -6.68
C CYS A 110 0.89 18.26 -7.49
N SER A 111 0.06 19.02 -8.21
CA SER A 111 -0.79 18.50 -9.27
C SER A 111 0.06 17.86 -10.37
N PHE A 112 -0.29 16.63 -10.77
CA PHE A 112 0.30 15.90 -11.89
C PHE A 112 0.24 16.70 -13.21
N LYS A 113 1.28 17.47 -13.50
CA LYS A 113 1.54 18.01 -14.85
C LYS A 113 2.47 17.05 -15.58
N ARG A 114 1.93 16.30 -16.56
CA ARG A 114 2.71 15.59 -17.58
C ARG A 114 3.51 16.63 -18.38
N ARG A 115 4.77 16.84 -18.00
CA ARG A 115 5.69 17.70 -18.74
C ARG A 115 6.27 16.91 -19.90
N ARG A 116 5.73 17.11 -21.11
CA ARG A 116 6.46 16.83 -22.35
C ARG A 116 7.56 17.89 -22.47
N HIS A 117 8.81 17.49 -22.26
CA HIS A 117 10.00 17.80 -23.08
C HIS A 117 11.28 17.59 -22.27
N GLY A 118 12.20 16.83 -22.84
CA GLY A 118 13.56 16.65 -22.33
C GLY A 118 14.21 15.43 -22.96
N SER A 119 14.85 15.62 -24.11
CA SER A 119 15.71 14.64 -24.77
C SER A 119 16.82 14.16 -23.81
N SER A 120 17.06 12.86 -23.78
CA SER A 120 18.05 12.20 -22.91
C SER A 120 19.49 12.67 -23.19
N PRO A 121 20.37 12.71 -22.17
CA PRO A 121 21.72 13.26 -22.28
C PRO A 121 22.76 12.23 -22.76
N PHE A 122 22.52 11.54 -23.88
CA PHE A 122 23.46 10.51 -24.37
C PHE A 122 24.28 10.90 -25.61
N GLU A 123 23.90 11.89 -26.41
CA GLU A 123 24.60 12.14 -27.68
C GLU A 123 25.06 13.61 -27.77
N ARG A 124 26.15 13.91 -27.05
CA ARG A 124 26.95 15.12 -27.29
C ARG A 124 28.40 14.72 -27.30
N SER A 125 28.91 14.35 -28.48
CA SER A 125 30.31 14.56 -28.89
C SER A 125 30.56 13.98 -30.28
N PHE A 126 30.33 14.73 -31.36
CA PHE A 126 31.33 14.90 -32.42
C PHE A 126 30.89 15.96 -33.46
N THR A 127 31.79 16.94 -33.65
CA THR A 127 32.15 17.65 -34.91
C THR A 127 31.04 18.45 -35.63
N ALA A 128 31.00 19.79 -35.59
CA ALA A 128 31.93 20.74 -36.22
C ALA A 128 32.12 20.51 -37.75
N VAL A 129 31.23 21.07 -38.58
CA VAL A 129 31.50 21.56 -39.95
C VAL A 129 30.51 22.69 -40.30
N SER A 130 31.02 23.74 -40.92
CA SER A 130 30.45 25.07 -41.22
C SER A 130 29.26 25.08 -42.21
N PRO A 131 28.44 26.15 -42.26
CA PRO A 131 27.39 26.29 -43.26
C PRO A 131 27.94 26.98 -44.51
N ILE A 132 27.93 26.30 -45.66
CA ILE A 132 28.07 26.94 -46.98
C ILE A 132 27.11 26.25 -47.96
N CYS A 133 26.37 27.09 -48.70
CA CYS A 133 25.80 26.91 -50.04
C CYS A 133 24.29 27.19 -50.13
N SER A 134 23.95 28.34 -50.69
CA SER A 134 22.84 28.52 -51.66
C SER A 134 23.49 28.90 -53.01
N PRO A 135 22.82 28.88 -54.18
CA PRO A 135 21.48 28.40 -54.57
C PRO A 135 21.49 27.56 -55.89
N ALA A 136 20.30 27.35 -56.47
CA ALA A 136 19.99 27.09 -57.89
C ALA A 136 19.70 25.64 -58.33
N GLY A 137 18.53 25.47 -58.96
CA GLY A 137 18.10 24.24 -59.62
C GLY A 137 16.58 24.20 -59.80
N ASP A 138 16.05 25.09 -60.64
CA ASP A 138 14.68 25.00 -61.16
C ASP A 138 14.62 23.83 -62.17
N GLY A 139 13.59 22.99 -62.08
CA GLY A 139 13.24 21.99 -63.09
C GLY A 139 13.29 20.53 -62.65
N MET A 140 12.12 19.92 -62.42
CA MET A 140 11.65 18.87 -63.32
C MET A 140 10.12 18.71 -63.26
N GLU A 141 9.56 18.62 -64.46
CA GLU A 141 8.19 18.34 -64.86
C GLU A 141 7.68 16.98 -64.33
N LEU A 142 6.41 16.92 -63.93
CA LEU A 142 5.66 15.67 -63.85
C LEU A 142 4.42 15.82 -64.72
N SER A 143 4.22 14.81 -65.57
CA SER A 143 3.31 14.68 -66.70
C SER A 143 1.85 15.07 -66.48
#